data_AF-Q812C5-F1
#
_entry.id   AF-Q812C5-F1
#
_cell.length_a   1.000
_cell.length_b   1.000
_cell.length_c   1.000
_cell.angle_alpha   90.00
_cell.angle_beta   90.00
_cell.angle_gamma   90.00
#
_symmetry.space_group_name_H-M   'P 1'
#
loop_
_entity.id
_entity.type
_entity.pdbx_description
1 polymer ?
#
loop_
_entity_poly.entity_id
_entity_poly.type
_entity_poly.pdbx_seq_one_letter_code
_entity_poly.pdbx_strand_id
1 'polypeptide(L)' 'MRMRPWLEMQINSNQIPGLSWINKEEMIFQIPWKHAAKHGWD' A
#
# COMPACT_ATOMS: atom_id res chain seq x y z
N MET A 1 5.99 -17.68 1.32
CA MET A 1 5.17 -16.63 0.66
C MET A 1 6.11 -15.59 0.07
N ARG A 2 5.89 -15.09 -1.16
CA ARG A 2 6.72 -14.02 -1.75
C ARG A 2 6.04 -12.68 -1.54
N MET A 3 6.78 -11.62 -1.21
CA MET A 3 6.19 -10.31 -0.89
C MET A 3 5.42 -9.70 -2.06
N ARG A 4 5.94 -9.82 -3.29
CA ARG A 4 5.32 -9.18 -4.46
C ARG A 4 3.91 -9.71 -4.76
N PRO A 5 3.67 -11.03 -4.92
CA PRO A 5 2.31 -11.55 -5.12
C PRO A 5 1.34 -11.17 -4.00
N TRP A 6 1.82 -11.18 -2.75
CA TRP A 6 1.01 -10.75 -1.61
C TRP A 6 0.65 -9.26 -1.68
N LEU A 7 1.63 -8.39 -2.00
CA LEU A 7 1.42 -6.95 -2.10
C LEU A 7 0.47 -6.60 -3.25
N GLU A 8 0.60 -7.24 -4.41
CA GLU A 8 -0.33 -7.06 -5.54
C GLU A 8 -1.77 -7.45 -5.13
N MET A 9 -1.94 -8.53 -4.36
CA MET A 9 -3.25 -8.91 -3.81
C MET A 9 -3.79 -7.85 -2.84
N GLN A 10 -2.95 -7.27 -1.97
CA GLN A 10 -3.37 -6.20 -1.06
C GLN A 10 -3.80 -4.94 -1.82
N ILE A 11 -3.01 -4.49 -2.80
CA ILE A 11 -3.36 -3.32 -3.61
C ILE A 11 -4.67 -3.55 -4.37
N ASN A 12 -4.85 -4.73 -4.97
CA ASN A 12 -6.08 -5.05 -5.72
C ASN A 12 -7.32 -5.22 -4.83
N SER A 13 -7.14 -5.53 -3.55
CA SER A 13 -8.25 -5.69 -2.60
C SER A 13 -8.98 -4.38 -2.29
N ASN A 14 -8.30 -3.23 -2.48
CA ASN A 14 -8.78 -1.90 -2.08
C ASN A 14 -9.28 -1.82 -0.62
N GLN A 15 -8.80 -2.71 0.26
CA GLN A 15 -9.21 -2.75 1.68
C GLN A 15 -8.39 -1.81 2.56
N ILE A 16 -7.19 -1.39 2.10
CA ILE A 16 -6.28 -0.53 2.86
C ILE A 16 -6.37 0.89 2.28
N PRO A 17 -6.92 1.87 3.03
CA PRO A 17 -7.01 3.25 2.56
C PRO A 17 -5.64 3.82 2.18
N GLY A 18 -5.54 4.39 0.98
CA GLY A 18 -4.30 4.95 0.45
C GLY A 18 -3.32 3.93 -0.15
N LEU A 19 -3.59 2.63 -0.09
CA LEU A 19 -2.84 1.61 -0.82
C LEU A 19 -3.55 1.33 -2.15
N SER A 20 -3.04 1.90 -3.25
CA SER A 20 -3.68 1.77 -4.57
C SER A 20 -2.67 1.90 -5.72
N TRP A 21 -3.05 1.41 -6.89
CA TRP A 21 -2.32 1.71 -8.12
C TRP A 21 -2.43 3.20 -8.47
N ILE A 22 -1.32 3.81 -8.89
CA ILE A 22 -1.29 5.12 -9.56
C ILE A 22 -1.27 4.89 -11.07
N ASN A 23 -0.41 3.97 -11.52
CA ASN A 23 -0.35 3.48 -12.88
C ASN A 23 -0.04 1.98 -12.86
N LYS A 24 -1.05 1.15 -13.21
CA LYS A 24 -0.90 -0.31 -13.19
C LYS A 24 -0.03 -0.82 -14.34
N GLU A 25 -0.03 -0.15 -15.48
CA GLU A 25 0.77 -0.54 -16.66
C GLU A 25 2.26 -0.37 -16.38
N GLU A 26 2.63 0.71 -15.70
CA GLU A 26 4.00 1.00 -15.27
C GLU A 26 4.37 0.39 -13.90
N MET A 27 3.44 -0.35 -13.28
CA MET A 27 3.62 -0.97 -11.96
C MET A 27 3.93 0.04 -10.82
N ILE A 28 3.37 1.24 -10.92
CA ILE A 28 3.49 2.32 -9.93
C ILE A 28 2.29 2.30 -9.00
N PHE A 29 2.54 2.21 -7.69
CA PHE A 29 1.52 2.23 -6.65
C PHE A 29 1.91 3.19 -5.52
N GLN A 30 0.92 3.63 -4.76
CA GLN A 30 1.08 4.39 -3.52
C GLN A 30 0.83 3.50 -2.30
N ILE A 31 1.52 3.79 -1.20
CA ILE A 31 1.35 3.16 0.11
C ILE A 31 1.29 4.25 1.18
N PRO A 32 0.33 4.22 2.12
CA PRO A 32 0.30 5.19 3.20
C PRO A 32 1.53 5.00 4.10
N TRP A 33 2.21 6.09 4.42
CA TRP A 33 3.37 6.10 5.29
C TRP A 33 3.17 7.10 6.43
N LYS A 34 3.05 6.60 7.66
CA LYS A 34 2.92 7.41 8.89
C LYS A 34 4.18 7.20 9.73
N HIS A 35 4.84 8.29 10.10
CA HIS A 35 6.03 8.21 10.94
C HIS A 35 5.67 7.73 12.35
N ALA A 36 6.19 6.57 12.76
CA ALA A 36 5.80 5.93 14.02
C ALA A 36 6.16 6.72 15.28
N ALA A 37 7.22 7.54 15.23
CA ALA A 37 7.66 8.33 16.38
C ALA A 37 6.83 9.61 16.64
N LYS A 38 5.86 9.95 15.78
CA LYS A 38 4.99 11.10 16.01
C LYS A 38 3.89 10.68 16.99
N HIS A 39 3.83 11.28 18.19
CA HIS A 39 2.69 11.13 19.09
C HIS A 39 1.40 11.47 18.33
N GLY A 40 0.47 10.52 18.26
CA GLY A 40 -0.73 10.58 17.42
C GLY A 40 -0.94 9.30 16.62
N TRP A 41 -0.58 8.14 17.19
CA TRP A 41 -0.83 6.80 16.62
C TRP A 41 -2.20 6.24 17.00
N ASP A 42 -3.15 7.15 17.21
CA ASP A 42 -4.59 6.87 17.30
C ASP A 42 -5.27 7.19 15.97
#